data_AF-A0A427A8F7-F1
#
_entry.id   AF-A0A427A8F7-F1
#
_cell.length_a   1.000
_cell.length_b   1.000
_cell.length_c   1.000
_cell.angle_alpha   90.00
_cell.angle_beta   90.00
_cell.angle_gamma   90.00
#
_symmetry.space_group_name_H-M   'P 1'
#
loop_
_entity.id
_entity.type
_entity.pdbx_description
1 polymer ?
#
loop_
_entity_poly.entity_id
_entity_poly.type
_entity_poly.pdbx_seq_one_letter_code
_entity_poly.pdbx_strand_id
1 'polypeptide(L)'
;MPVTPKLLVFVLSPIFRSVAAETCEELFTANAPRIALALNGVEIFTNASGSHHQLRKLNLRMDAIKNATRFCGGVYMYSNHQGCDGGRLYYVVFTFALFVLTLVSSYRGSTSSFREQASHQADVPSVRAPYKLCQAFNLGTVPSSPVEVSFSLLIALCKVYKKLYLDIQIRYHCPEEEIALGPSCWLWDYLRRSGASGFLLPLSGGADSSSVAAIVGCMCQLVIKDIEDGDDQVKADSLRIGQYKNGEFPTDSREFAKRIFYTVYMGTENSSEATRSRAKRLADEIGAWHLNVDIDSVVSALLSLFQTLTGKRLRYKYDCSSADINPIGSVSKQDLRSFLRWATIHLHYPSLAEIEAAPPTAELEPIRSDYNQVFLLTRSCFTCYMFNYEVAPYLLSGVVSISFT
;
A
#
# COMPACT_ATOMS: atom_id res chain seq x y z
N MET A 1 19.57 33.24 9.45
CA MET A 1 20.67 32.30 9.78
C MET A 1 20.32 30.95 9.19
N PRO A 2 21.21 30.28 8.42
CA PRO A 2 20.95 28.91 8.02
C PRO A 2 20.98 28.05 9.27
N VAL A 3 19.88 27.34 9.54
CA VAL A 3 19.83 26.34 10.61
C VAL A 3 20.65 25.16 10.11
N THR A 4 21.93 25.09 10.52
CA THR A 4 22.71 23.87 10.34
C THR A 4 22.06 22.78 11.20
N PRO A 5 21.60 21.67 10.61
CA PRO A 5 21.03 20.58 11.40
C PRO A 5 22.12 20.08 12.35
N LYS A 6 21.84 20.13 13.65
CA LYS A 6 22.73 19.57 14.67
C LYS A 6 22.61 18.06 14.57
N LEU A 7 23.51 17.42 13.83
CA LEU A 7 23.60 15.95 13.83
C LEU A 7 24.09 15.49 15.21
N LEU A 8 23.33 14.59 15.83
CA LEU A 8 23.68 13.99 17.10
C LEU A 8 24.60 12.79 16.87
N VAL A 9 25.77 12.82 17.49
CA VAL A 9 26.74 11.72 17.48
C VAL A 9 26.89 11.20 18.91
N PHE A 10 26.63 9.92 19.09
CA PHE A 10 26.81 9.23 20.37
C PHE A 10 28.09 8.39 20.33
N VAL A 11 28.85 8.43 21.41
CA VAL A 11 30.02 7.55 21.60
C VAL A 11 29.69 6.54 22.70
N LEU A 12 29.76 5.25 22.36
CA LEU A 12 29.51 4.14 23.27
C LEU A 12 30.86 3.57 23.76
N SER A 13 31.09 3.62 25.07
CA SER A 13 32.28 3.11 25.78
C SER A 13 31.93 1.79 26.50
N PRO A 14 32.80 0.74 26.53
CA PRO A 14 34.28 0.78 26.63
C PRO A 14 35.07 0.28 25.41
N ILE A 15 34.41 -0.14 24.33
CA ILE A 15 35.04 -0.54 23.08
C ILE A 15 34.51 0.42 22.03
N PHE A 16 35.20 1.54 21.84
CA PHE A 16 34.81 2.71 21.04
C PHE A 16 33.97 2.36 19.80
N ARG A 17 32.65 2.48 19.93
CA ARG A 17 31.70 2.44 18.81
C ARG A 17 30.93 3.76 18.79
N SER A 18 30.92 4.39 17.63
CA SER A 18 30.30 5.70 17.39
C SER A 18 29.05 5.51 16.54
N VAL A 19 27.95 6.11 16.98
CA VAL A 19 26.64 6.04 16.33
C VAL A 19 26.22 7.43 15.91
N ALA A 20 25.73 7.58 14.69
CA ALA A 20 25.10 8.82 14.23
C ALA A 20 23.73 8.56 13.63
N ALA A 21 22.85 9.54 13.80
CA ALA A 21 21.53 9.52 13.19
C ALA A 21 21.54 10.26 11.85
N GLU A 22 20.86 9.67 10.87
CA GLU A 22 20.39 10.33 9.65
C GLU A 22 18.87 10.31 9.63
N THR A 23 18.29 11.26 8.91
CA THR A 23 16.85 11.41 8.78
C THR A 23 16.44 11.26 7.32
N CYS A 24 15.62 10.24 7.05
CA CYS A 24 14.92 9.97 5.79
C CYS A 24 15.71 10.38 4.52
N GLU A 25 15.42 11.56 3.99
CA GLU A 25 15.92 12.08 2.70
C GLU A 25 17.44 12.31 2.68
N GLU A 26 18.08 12.50 3.84
CA GLU A 26 19.53 12.70 3.95
C GLU A 26 20.33 11.58 3.27
N LEU A 27 19.77 10.36 3.24
CA LEU A 27 20.32 9.21 2.54
C LEU A 27 20.54 9.46 1.04
N PHE A 28 19.67 10.22 0.38
CA PHE A 28 19.66 10.40 -1.07
C PHE A 28 20.35 11.69 -1.54
N THR A 29 20.89 12.48 -0.60
CA THR A 29 21.56 13.75 -0.92
C THR A 29 22.99 13.54 -1.42
N ALA A 30 23.42 14.37 -2.37
CA ALA A 30 24.78 14.32 -2.92
C ALA A 30 25.85 14.60 -1.85
N ASN A 31 25.57 15.50 -0.91
CA ASN A 31 26.43 15.79 0.24
C ASN A 31 25.84 15.19 1.52
N ALA A 32 25.63 13.87 1.52
CA ALA A 32 25.04 13.16 2.65
C ALA A 32 25.86 13.36 3.93
N PRO A 33 25.23 13.67 5.09
CA PRO A 33 25.92 13.88 6.36
C PRO A 33 26.86 12.72 6.75
N ARG A 34 26.47 11.49 6.38
CA ARG A 34 27.28 10.28 6.52
C ARG A 34 28.70 10.41 6.04
N ILE A 35 28.94 11.13 4.94
CA ILE A 35 30.27 11.15 4.31
C ILE A 35 31.26 11.80 5.28
N ALA A 36 30.92 12.99 5.78
CA ALA A 36 31.74 13.69 6.77
C ALA A 36 31.83 12.92 8.09
N LEU A 37 30.75 12.28 8.52
CA LEU A 37 30.72 11.50 9.76
C LEU A 37 31.55 10.21 9.69
N ALA A 38 31.52 9.50 8.56
CA ALA A 38 32.32 8.31 8.33
C ALA A 38 33.81 8.64 8.28
N LEU A 39 34.18 9.75 7.65
CA LEU A 39 35.55 10.30 7.69
C LEU A 39 35.98 10.66 9.11
N ASN A 40 35.02 11.06 9.95
CA ASN A 40 35.19 11.27 11.39
C ASN A 40 34.99 9.98 12.21
N GLY A 41 35.19 8.79 11.62
CA GLY A 41 35.21 7.54 12.38
C GLY A 41 33.87 7.12 13.00
N VAL A 42 32.72 7.60 12.50
CA VAL A 42 31.41 7.01 12.81
C VAL A 42 31.32 5.60 12.20
N GLU A 43 30.95 4.61 13.00
CA GLU A 43 30.87 3.21 12.56
C GLU A 43 29.43 2.71 12.35
N ILE A 44 28.44 3.32 12.98
CA ILE A 44 27.03 2.92 12.89
C ILE A 44 26.18 4.13 12.51
N PHE A 45 25.39 3.98 11.45
CA PHE A 45 24.43 4.98 10.99
C PHE A 45 23.02 4.46 11.19
N THR A 46 22.15 5.24 11.84
CA THR A 46 20.74 4.92 12.01
C THR A 46 19.89 5.88 11.21
N ASN A 47 19.05 5.39 10.31
CA ASN A 47 18.12 6.19 9.53
C ASN A 47 16.67 5.89 9.94
N ALA A 48 16.01 6.92 10.48
CA ALA A 48 14.58 6.91 10.70
C ALA A 48 13.88 7.58 9.51
N SER A 49 12.96 6.85 8.88
CA SER A 49 12.31 7.27 7.64
C SER A 49 10.78 7.30 7.72
N GLY A 50 10.19 8.19 6.92
CA GLY A 50 8.78 8.23 6.55
C GLY A 50 8.63 8.12 5.03
N SER A 51 9.14 7.05 4.45
CA SER A 51 9.19 6.84 3.00
C SER A 51 7.97 6.03 2.54
N HIS A 52 7.00 6.72 1.94
CA HIS A 52 5.77 6.12 1.41
C HIS A 52 6.05 5.15 0.25
N HIS A 53 5.10 4.24 0.03
CA HIS A 53 5.05 3.28 -1.05
C HIS A 53 4.98 4.01 -2.40
N GLN A 54 5.81 3.57 -3.32
CA GLN A 54 5.73 3.89 -4.73
C GLN A 54 6.24 2.66 -5.47
N LEU A 55 5.52 2.29 -6.53
CA LEU A 55 5.81 1.09 -7.32
C LEU A 55 7.29 1.08 -7.72
N ARG A 56 8.01 -0.02 -7.42
CA ARG A 56 9.44 -0.25 -7.71
C ARG A 56 10.45 0.63 -6.93
N LYS A 57 10.00 1.56 -6.08
CA LYS A 57 10.89 2.50 -5.34
C LYS A 57 11.81 1.81 -4.33
N LEU A 58 11.43 0.62 -3.88
CA LEU A 58 12.20 -0.16 -2.93
C LEU A 58 13.61 -0.49 -3.44
N ASN A 59 13.75 -0.74 -4.75
CA ASN A 59 15.04 -1.00 -5.39
C ASN A 59 15.99 0.17 -5.21
N LEU A 60 15.53 1.39 -5.53
CA LEU A 60 16.30 2.62 -5.37
C LEU A 60 16.75 2.84 -3.92
N ARG A 61 15.86 2.56 -2.97
CA ARG A 61 16.17 2.65 -1.54
C ARG A 61 17.23 1.63 -1.12
N MET A 62 17.10 0.37 -1.57
CA MET A 62 18.11 -0.66 -1.29
C MET A 62 19.46 -0.28 -1.86
N ASP A 63 19.50 0.18 -3.11
CA ASP A 63 20.73 0.53 -3.79
C ASP A 63 21.41 1.72 -3.13
N ALA A 64 20.64 2.74 -2.70
CA ALA A 64 21.18 3.85 -1.93
C ALA A 64 21.86 3.40 -0.63
N ILE A 65 21.26 2.46 0.10
CA ILE A 65 21.81 1.98 1.38
C ILE A 65 22.99 1.02 1.17
N LYS A 66 22.92 0.15 0.16
CA LYS A 66 24.06 -0.67 -0.26
C LYS A 66 25.24 0.20 -0.67
N ASN A 67 24.99 1.26 -1.44
CA ASN A 67 26.04 2.20 -1.84
C ASN A 67 26.59 2.99 -0.65
N ALA A 68 25.74 3.43 0.28
CA ALA A 68 26.16 4.13 1.50
C ALA A 68 27.18 3.30 2.30
N THR A 69 26.86 2.03 2.56
CA THR A 69 27.78 1.11 3.27
C THR A 69 28.99 0.71 2.43
N ARG A 70 28.84 0.59 1.10
CA ARG A 70 29.95 0.26 0.19
C ARG A 70 31.02 1.36 0.15
N PHE A 71 30.60 2.63 0.15
CA PHE A 71 31.52 3.76 0.05
C PHE A 71 32.07 4.21 1.40
N CYS A 72 31.23 4.23 2.45
CA CYS A 72 31.63 4.76 3.76
C CYS A 72 32.11 3.69 4.74
N GLY A 73 31.88 2.40 4.46
CA GLY A 73 32.05 1.34 5.44
C GLY A 73 30.99 1.40 6.54
N GLY A 74 31.21 0.68 7.63
CA GLY A 74 30.31 0.71 8.79
C GLY A 74 29.01 -0.12 8.65
N VAL A 75 28.12 0.11 9.59
CA VAL A 75 26.79 -0.50 9.70
C VAL A 75 25.74 0.54 9.38
N TYR A 76 24.76 0.19 8.55
CA TYR A 76 23.60 1.05 8.29
C TYR A 76 22.33 0.37 8.77
N MET A 77 21.66 1.00 9.73
CA MET A 77 20.38 0.59 10.27
C MET A 77 19.30 1.50 9.70
N TYR A 78 18.26 0.94 9.11
CA TYR A 78 17.16 1.69 8.53
C TYR A 78 15.83 1.22 9.13
N SER A 79 14.97 2.17 9.43
CA SER A 79 13.61 1.94 9.92
C SER A 79 12.65 2.87 9.20
N ASN A 80 11.43 2.39 8.93
CA ASN A 80 10.40 3.14 8.23
C ASN A 80 9.04 2.97 8.91
N HIS A 81 8.15 3.93 8.71
CA HIS A 81 6.74 3.78 9.07
C HIS A 81 6.08 2.61 8.30
N GLN A 82 4.99 2.06 8.87
CA GLN A 82 4.08 1.12 8.21
C GLN A 82 2.63 1.49 8.43
N GLY A 83 1.84 1.21 7.40
CA GLY A 83 0.40 1.44 7.41
C GLY A 83 0.02 2.74 6.73
N CYS A 84 -1.25 3.08 6.84
CA CYS A 84 -1.79 4.36 6.40
C CYS A 84 -1.72 5.39 7.55
N ASP A 85 -1.48 6.65 7.24
CA ASP A 85 -1.56 7.78 8.18
C ASP A 85 -2.96 8.43 8.25
N GLY A 86 -3.95 7.82 7.60
CA GLY A 86 -5.30 8.37 7.40
C GLY A 86 -5.42 9.20 6.11
N GLY A 87 -4.34 9.35 5.36
CA GLY A 87 -4.31 10.04 4.07
C GLY A 87 -4.26 9.10 2.86
N ARG A 88 -3.73 9.64 1.77
CA ARG A 88 -3.54 8.92 0.49
C ARG A 88 -2.23 8.12 0.44
N LEU A 89 -1.40 8.23 1.48
CA LEU A 89 -0.09 7.61 1.51
C LEU A 89 -0.15 6.31 2.31
N TYR A 90 0.43 5.27 1.72
CA TYR A 90 0.71 4.03 2.43
C TYR A 90 2.20 3.93 2.69
N TYR A 91 2.59 3.59 3.90
CA TYR A 91 3.98 3.33 4.26
C TYR A 91 4.19 1.81 4.36
N VAL A 92 5.25 1.32 3.71
CA VAL A 92 5.64 -0.09 3.81
C VAL A 92 6.76 -0.16 4.84
N VAL A 93 6.56 -0.91 5.94
CA VAL A 93 7.66 -1.13 6.89
C VAL A 93 8.79 -1.79 6.14
N PHE A 94 9.95 -1.21 6.35
CA PHE A 94 11.17 -1.84 6.00
C PHE A 94 12.17 -1.53 7.10
N THR A 95 12.41 -2.52 7.95
CA THR A 95 13.43 -2.44 9.00
C THR A 95 14.54 -3.42 8.67
N PHE A 96 15.75 -2.91 8.50
CA PHE A 96 16.92 -3.76 8.27
C PHE A 96 18.19 -3.17 8.85
N ALA A 97 19.12 -4.06 9.19
CA ALA A 97 20.50 -3.73 9.46
C ALA A 97 21.36 -4.34 8.34
N LEU A 98 22.23 -3.52 7.75
CA LEU A 98 23.20 -3.94 6.75
C LEU A 98 24.60 -3.81 7.33
N PHE A 99 25.33 -4.92 7.34
CA PHE A 99 26.72 -4.98 7.78
C PHE A 99 27.59 -5.37 6.60
N VAL A 100 28.47 -4.47 6.13
CA VAL A 100 29.49 -4.78 5.10
C VAL A 100 28.90 -5.60 3.94
N LEU A 101 27.84 -5.06 3.31
CA LEU A 101 27.10 -5.67 2.20
C LEU A 101 26.30 -6.96 2.51
N THR A 102 26.37 -7.48 3.74
CA THR A 102 25.60 -8.64 4.19
C THR A 102 24.36 -8.17 4.93
N LEU A 103 23.17 -8.55 4.43
CA LEU A 103 21.91 -8.23 5.09
C LEU A 103 21.79 -9.07 6.37
N VAL A 104 21.52 -8.41 7.49
CA VAL A 104 21.47 -9.03 8.82
C VAL A 104 20.04 -9.44 9.20
N SER A 105 19.05 -8.66 8.78
CA SER A 105 17.63 -8.91 9.09
C SER A 105 16.73 -8.11 8.14
N SER A 106 15.56 -8.64 7.77
CA SER A 106 14.52 -7.91 7.04
C SER A 106 13.14 -8.31 7.55
N TYR A 107 12.35 -7.32 7.94
CA TYR A 107 10.98 -7.44 8.43
C TYR A 107 10.02 -6.85 7.38
N ARG A 108 9.12 -7.67 6.80
CA ARG A 108 8.19 -7.29 5.73
C ARG A 108 6.95 -8.19 5.69
N GLY A 109 5.82 -7.56 5.35
CA GLY A 109 4.69 -8.25 4.72
C GLY A 109 3.44 -8.43 5.60
N SER A 110 3.40 -7.86 6.80
CA SER A 110 2.20 -7.93 7.65
C SER A 110 1.19 -6.81 7.35
N THR A 111 -0.10 -7.10 7.50
CA THR A 111 -1.16 -6.08 7.52
C THR A 111 -1.20 -5.32 8.86
N SER A 112 -0.57 -5.85 9.91
CA SER A 112 -0.47 -5.25 11.23
C SER A 112 0.80 -4.40 11.37
N SER A 113 0.64 -3.19 11.89
CA SER A 113 1.76 -2.29 12.22
C SER A 113 2.59 -2.75 13.41
N PHE A 114 2.09 -3.69 14.23
CA PHE A 114 2.74 -4.10 15.47
C PHE A 114 3.59 -5.38 15.36
N ARG A 115 3.43 -6.18 14.30
CA ARG A 115 4.18 -7.44 14.12
C ARG A 115 5.65 -7.25 13.79
N GLU A 116 6.01 -6.16 13.11
CA GLU A 116 7.33 -5.97 12.52
C GLU A 116 8.24 -5.08 13.39
N GLN A 117 8.33 -5.40 14.69
CA GLN A 117 9.24 -4.74 15.62
C GLN A 117 10.35 -5.70 16.06
N ALA A 118 11.59 -5.39 15.68
CA ALA A 118 12.76 -6.15 16.11
C ALA A 118 12.89 -6.24 17.65
N SER A 119 12.36 -5.25 18.39
CA SER A 119 12.35 -5.22 19.85
C SER A 119 11.41 -6.24 20.51
N HIS A 120 10.43 -6.77 19.79
CA HIS A 120 9.49 -7.76 20.29
C HIS A 120 9.91 -9.21 19.99
N GLN A 121 10.96 -9.41 19.18
CA GLN A 121 11.49 -10.74 18.92
C GLN A 121 12.41 -11.19 20.05
N ALA A 122 12.19 -12.40 20.55
CA ALA A 122 13.04 -13.02 21.57
C ALA A 122 14.47 -13.30 21.06
N ASP A 123 14.65 -13.38 19.74
CA ASP A 123 15.93 -13.56 19.07
C ASP A 123 16.12 -12.44 18.04
N VAL A 124 17.05 -11.53 18.30
CA VAL A 124 17.36 -10.42 17.40
C VAL A 124 18.64 -10.77 16.63
N PRO A 125 18.62 -10.72 15.28
CA PRO A 125 19.81 -11.00 14.48
C PRO A 125 20.97 -10.10 14.89
N SER A 126 22.14 -10.69 15.11
CA SER A 126 23.34 -9.98 15.54
C SER A 126 24.51 -10.29 14.63
N VAL A 127 25.32 -9.26 14.33
CA VAL A 127 26.58 -9.44 13.58
C VAL A 127 27.76 -9.08 14.46
N ARG A 128 28.70 -10.01 14.55
CA ARG A 128 30.00 -9.76 15.14
C ARG A 128 30.87 -9.04 14.11
N ALA A 129 31.31 -7.84 14.44
CA ALA A 129 32.34 -7.09 13.72
C ALA A 129 33.70 -7.32 14.39
N PRO A 130 34.58 -8.20 13.87
CA PRO A 130 35.84 -8.53 14.53
C PRO A 130 36.97 -7.53 14.24
N TYR A 131 36.73 -6.50 13.43
CA TYR A 131 37.68 -5.47 13.03
C TYR A 131 37.03 -4.07 13.05
N LYS A 132 37.84 -3.01 13.13
CA LYS A 132 37.37 -1.61 13.01
C LYS A 132 36.76 -1.39 11.63
N LEU A 133 35.53 -0.89 11.57
CA LEU A 133 34.74 -0.82 10.33
C LEU A 133 35.09 0.41 9.48
N CYS A 134 35.64 1.43 10.12
CA CYS A 134 36.09 2.68 9.50
C CYS A 134 37.54 2.94 9.90
N GLN A 135 38.29 3.69 9.08
CA GLN A 135 39.62 4.18 9.46
C GLN A 135 39.52 5.02 10.74
N ALA A 136 40.59 5.00 11.55
CA ALA A 136 40.68 5.82 12.75
C ALA A 136 40.57 7.32 12.41
N PHE A 137 39.93 8.10 13.29
CA PHE A 137 39.80 9.56 13.22
C PHE A 137 41.11 10.24 12.74
N ASN A 138 41.15 10.70 11.50
CA ASN A 138 42.15 11.65 11.02
C ASN A 138 41.43 12.97 10.77
N LEU A 139 41.47 13.84 11.79
CA LEU A 139 40.68 15.06 11.90
C LEU A 139 41.19 16.20 10.99
N GLY A 140 40.27 16.76 10.20
CA GLY A 140 40.31 18.16 9.80
C GLY A 140 39.19 19.01 10.43
N THR A 141 38.10 18.38 10.89
CA THR A 141 36.93 19.05 11.48
C THR A 141 36.24 18.17 12.53
N VAL A 142 36.10 18.65 13.76
CA VAL A 142 35.45 17.92 14.88
C VAL A 142 33.92 17.99 14.72
N PRO A 143 33.18 16.87 14.81
CA PRO A 143 31.72 16.92 14.91
C PRO A 143 31.29 17.75 16.12
N SER A 144 30.27 18.59 15.96
CA SER A 144 29.76 19.43 17.04
C SER A 144 29.26 18.59 18.24
N SER A 145 30.06 18.54 19.31
CA SER A 145 29.72 18.03 20.66
C SER A 145 29.28 16.55 20.71
N PRO A 146 30.20 15.57 20.60
CA PRO A 146 29.86 14.16 20.83
C PRO A 146 29.34 13.97 22.26
N VAL A 147 28.22 13.25 22.41
CA VAL A 147 27.69 12.89 23.72
C VAL A 147 28.28 11.54 24.10
N GLU A 148 29.14 11.53 25.12
CA GLU A 148 29.65 10.29 25.70
C GLU A 148 28.56 9.66 26.57
N VAL A 149 28.21 8.41 26.27
CA VAL A 149 27.22 7.67 27.04
C VAL A 149 27.90 6.48 27.71
N SER A 150 27.96 6.50 29.04
CA SER A 150 28.48 5.40 29.85
C SER A 150 27.47 4.26 29.89
N PHE A 151 27.69 3.21 29.09
CA PHE A 151 26.83 2.04 29.00
C PHE A 151 27.37 0.86 29.80
N SER A 152 27.42 1.01 31.14
CA SER A 152 27.68 -0.11 32.05
C SER A 152 26.55 -1.17 32.02
N LEU A 153 25.32 -0.77 31.66
CA LEU A 153 24.14 -1.63 31.63
C LEU A 153 24.02 -2.50 30.36
N LEU A 154 24.60 -2.06 29.22
CA LEU A 154 24.47 -2.79 27.94
C LEU A 154 25.29 -4.09 27.92
N ILE A 155 26.46 -4.08 28.58
CA ILE A 155 27.35 -5.26 28.66
C ILE A 155 26.66 -6.41 29.41
N ALA A 156 25.81 -6.11 30.41
CA ALA A 156 25.07 -7.12 31.15
C ALA A 156 23.94 -7.77 30.32
N LEU A 157 23.36 -7.03 29.37
CA LEU A 157 22.30 -7.51 28.45
C LEU A 157 22.86 -8.24 27.23
N CYS A 158 24.09 -7.96 26.82
CA CYS A 158 24.80 -8.61 25.71
C CYS A 158 25.26 -10.05 26.01
N LYS A 159 24.51 -10.83 26.79
CA LYS A 159 24.74 -12.28 26.97
C LYS A 159 24.47 -13.01 25.64
N VAL A 160 25.49 -12.99 24.79
CA VAL A 160 25.85 -14.00 23.78
C VAL A 160 24.67 -14.51 22.92
N TYR A 161 24.14 -13.66 22.06
CA TYR A 161 23.43 -14.13 20.87
C TYR A 161 24.47 -14.69 19.90
N LYS A 162 24.48 -16.03 19.76
CA LYS A 162 25.56 -16.80 19.11
C LYS A 162 25.16 -17.34 17.74
N LYS A 163 24.12 -16.76 17.13
CA LYS A 163 23.63 -17.19 15.81
C LYS A 163 24.10 -16.18 14.77
N LEU A 164 25.17 -16.56 14.07
CA LEU A 164 25.68 -15.81 12.92
C LEU A 164 24.73 -16.11 11.74
N TYR A 165 23.94 -15.13 11.31
CA TYR A 165 23.08 -15.30 10.15
C TYR A 165 23.91 -15.13 8.87
N LEU A 166 23.89 -16.17 8.02
CA LEU A 166 24.48 -16.16 6.69
C LEU A 166 23.65 -15.25 5.77
N ASP A 167 24.32 -14.68 4.75
CA ASP A 167 23.81 -13.78 3.70
C ASP A 167 22.30 -13.91 3.41
N ILE A 168 21.49 -13.03 4.01
CA ILE A 168 20.05 -12.99 3.76
C ILE A 168 19.81 -12.28 2.43
N GLN A 169 19.33 -13.03 1.43
CA GLN A 169 18.95 -12.44 0.16
C GLN A 169 17.67 -11.60 0.33
N ILE A 170 17.71 -10.34 -0.13
CA ILE A 170 16.53 -9.47 -0.12
C ILE A 170 15.51 -10.02 -1.11
N ARG A 171 14.34 -10.43 -0.61
CA ARG A 171 13.20 -10.72 -1.48
C ARG A 171 12.62 -9.43 -2.02
N TYR A 172 12.61 -9.28 -3.34
CA TYR A 172 11.90 -8.21 -4.02
C TYR A 172 10.57 -8.75 -4.55
N HIS A 173 9.53 -7.95 -4.41
CA HIS A 173 8.23 -8.24 -5.01
C HIS A 173 8.26 -7.84 -6.47
N CYS A 174 7.59 -8.60 -7.34
CA CYS A 174 7.35 -8.14 -8.69
C CYS A 174 6.33 -6.98 -8.68
N PRO A 175 6.26 -6.15 -9.73
CA PRO A 175 5.33 -5.01 -9.77
C PRO A 175 3.88 -5.40 -9.52
N GLU A 176 3.45 -6.55 -10.04
CA GLU A 176 2.09 -7.07 -9.86
C GLU A 176 1.81 -7.47 -8.41
N GLU A 177 2.78 -8.07 -7.73
CA GLU A 177 2.70 -8.40 -6.31
C GLU A 177 2.72 -7.12 -5.44
N GLU A 178 3.48 -6.08 -5.83
CA GLU A 178 3.43 -4.77 -5.17
C GLU A 178 2.04 -4.12 -5.30
N ILE A 179 1.42 -4.20 -6.48
CA ILE A 179 0.04 -3.70 -6.74
C ILE A 179 -0.99 -4.51 -5.97
N ALA A 180 -0.77 -5.82 -5.78
CA ALA A 180 -1.63 -6.65 -4.97
C ALA A 180 -1.55 -6.26 -3.49
N LEU A 181 -0.34 -6.21 -2.92
CA LEU A 181 -0.14 -6.11 -1.48
C LEU A 181 -0.27 -4.68 -0.93
N GLY A 182 0.36 -3.70 -1.57
CA GLY A 182 0.42 -2.33 -1.05
C GLY A 182 -0.96 -1.69 -0.92
N PRO A 183 -1.72 -1.56 -2.02
CA PRO A 183 -3.11 -1.11 -2.01
C PRO A 183 -4.03 -1.94 -1.11
N SER A 184 -3.85 -3.26 -1.03
CA SER A 184 -4.68 -4.11 -0.15
C SER A 184 -4.49 -3.76 1.33
N CYS A 185 -3.24 -3.66 1.79
CA CYS A 185 -2.97 -3.26 3.17
C CYS A 185 -3.42 -1.82 3.44
N TRP A 186 -3.32 -0.92 2.45
CA TRP A 186 -3.85 0.44 2.56
C TRP A 186 -5.37 0.45 2.76
N LEU A 187 -6.11 -0.34 1.96
CA LEU A 187 -7.56 -0.47 2.09
C LEU A 187 -7.96 -1.06 3.46
N TRP A 188 -7.24 -2.07 3.94
CA TRP A 188 -7.49 -2.65 5.27
C TRP A 188 -7.33 -1.61 6.39
N ASP A 189 -6.22 -0.88 6.36
CA ASP A 189 -5.96 0.20 7.31
C ASP A 189 -7.01 1.30 7.22
N TYR A 190 -7.44 1.66 6.02
CA TYR A 190 -8.47 2.67 5.80
C TYR A 190 -9.82 2.21 6.38
N LEU A 191 -10.24 0.97 6.09
CA LEU A 191 -11.49 0.40 6.58
C LEU A 191 -11.51 0.31 8.10
N ARG A 192 -10.48 -0.29 8.71
CA ARG A 192 -10.48 -0.50 10.16
C ARG A 192 -10.41 0.80 10.96
N ARG A 193 -9.83 1.87 10.41
CA ARG A 193 -9.67 3.18 11.08
C ARG A 193 -10.78 4.18 10.79
N SER A 194 -11.47 4.05 9.65
CA SER A 194 -12.55 4.99 9.27
C SER A 194 -13.87 4.76 10.02
N GLY A 195 -14.03 3.60 10.67
CA GLY A 195 -15.29 3.20 11.29
C GLY A 195 -16.32 2.63 10.32
N ALA A 196 -16.00 2.62 9.01
CA ALA A 196 -16.83 2.01 7.97
C ALA A 196 -17.04 0.51 8.18
N SER A 197 -18.16 0.01 7.65
CA SER A 197 -18.53 -1.41 7.68
C SER A 197 -18.20 -2.16 6.38
N GLY A 198 -17.69 -1.47 5.37
CA GLY A 198 -17.32 -2.10 4.11
C GLY A 198 -17.15 -1.13 2.95
N PHE A 199 -17.05 -1.74 1.78
CA PHE A 199 -16.75 -1.17 0.49
C PHE A 199 -17.92 -1.38 -0.47
N LEU A 200 -18.26 -0.35 -1.24
CA LEU A 200 -19.15 -0.43 -2.40
C LEU A 200 -18.37 -0.09 -3.66
N LEU A 201 -18.42 -0.96 -4.67
CA LEU A 201 -17.73 -0.77 -5.94
C LEU A 201 -18.70 -0.91 -7.12
N PRO A 202 -18.84 0.15 -7.94
CA PRO A 202 -19.39 0.05 -9.29
C PRO A 202 -18.53 -0.89 -10.15
N LEU A 203 -18.98 -2.12 -10.37
CA LEU A 203 -18.23 -3.16 -11.08
C LEU A 203 -18.76 -3.26 -12.51
N SER A 204 -17.97 -2.78 -13.47
CA SER A 204 -18.36 -2.72 -14.90
C SER A 204 -17.99 -3.95 -15.72
N GLY A 205 -17.18 -4.87 -15.17
CA GLY A 205 -16.62 -5.99 -15.95
C GLY A 205 -15.51 -5.57 -16.93
N GLY A 206 -14.97 -4.35 -16.75
CA GLY A 206 -13.76 -3.85 -17.42
C GLY A 206 -12.51 -3.96 -16.55
N ALA A 207 -11.34 -3.77 -17.14
CA ALA A 207 -10.04 -4.01 -16.50
C ALA A 207 -9.83 -3.25 -15.18
N ASP A 208 -10.23 -1.98 -15.11
CA ASP A 208 -9.95 -1.13 -13.96
C ASP A 208 -10.79 -1.48 -12.72
N SER A 209 -12.12 -1.56 -12.87
CA SER A 209 -13.01 -1.97 -11.77
C SER A 209 -12.67 -3.38 -11.29
N SER A 210 -12.31 -4.26 -12.23
CA SER A 210 -11.88 -5.62 -11.91
C SER A 210 -10.55 -5.66 -11.16
N SER A 211 -9.64 -4.71 -11.45
CA SER A 211 -8.39 -4.56 -10.69
C SER A 211 -8.68 -4.12 -9.25
N VAL A 212 -9.58 -3.14 -9.05
CA VAL A 212 -10.00 -2.73 -7.70
C VAL A 212 -10.65 -3.89 -6.95
N ALA A 213 -11.55 -4.64 -7.61
CA ALA A 213 -12.18 -5.80 -7.02
C ALA A 213 -11.16 -6.88 -6.61
N ALA A 214 -10.18 -7.17 -7.47
CA ALA A 214 -9.12 -8.13 -7.18
C ALA A 214 -8.25 -7.68 -6.00
N ILE A 215 -7.96 -6.38 -5.86
CA ILE A 215 -7.25 -5.82 -4.70
C ILE A 215 -8.07 -5.99 -3.41
N VAL A 216 -9.39 -5.69 -3.42
CA VAL A 216 -10.24 -5.94 -2.24
C VAL A 216 -10.30 -7.42 -1.89
N GLY A 217 -10.36 -8.30 -2.90
CA GLY A 217 -10.27 -9.75 -2.70
C GLY A 217 -8.93 -10.19 -2.09
N CYS A 218 -7.81 -9.64 -2.57
CA CYS A 218 -6.47 -9.88 -2.02
C CYS A 218 -6.37 -9.42 -0.56
N MET A 219 -6.91 -8.24 -0.23
CA MET A 219 -7.03 -7.76 1.15
C MET A 219 -7.77 -8.76 2.04
N CYS A 220 -8.89 -9.32 1.59
CA CYS A 220 -9.62 -10.33 2.35
C CYS A 220 -8.77 -11.59 2.58
N GLN A 221 -8.05 -12.07 1.56
CA GLN A 221 -7.15 -13.22 1.69
C GLN A 221 -6.01 -12.95 2.69
N LEU A 222 -5.42 -11.74 2.68
CA LEU A 222 -4.39 -11.34 3.64
C LEU A 222 -4.91 -11.27 5.08
N VAL A 223 -6.13 -10.76 5.29
CA VAL A 223 -6.76 -10.71 6.61
C VAL A 223 -6.95 -12.12 7.19
N ILE A 224 -7.47 -13.07 6.40
CA ILE A 224 -7.63 -14.46 6.85
C ILE A 224 -6.28 -15.06 7.21
N LYS A 225 -5.28 -14.87 6.35
CA LYS A 225 -3.93 -15.37 6.58
C LYS A 225 -3.32 -14.82 7.88
N ASP A 226 -3.44 -13.52 8.14
CA ASP A 226 -2.91 -12.92 9.37
C ASP A 226 -3.64 -13.46 10.62
N ILE A 227 -4.94 -13.79 10.52
CA ILE A 227 -5.70 -14.45 11.59
C ILE A 227 -5.20 -15.88 11.83
N GLU A 228 -4.95 -16.65 10.77
CA GLU A 228 -4.38 -18.01 10.85
C GLU A 228 -2.98 -17.98 11.47
N ASP A 229 -2.20 -16.96 11.15
CA ASP A 229 -0.89 -16.72 11.73
C ASP A 229 -0.99 -16.23 13.21
N GLY A 230 -2.19 -16.01 13.75
CA GLY A 230 -2.42 -15.64 15.15
C GLY A 230 -2.34 -14.15 15.45
N ASP A 231 -2.72 -13.27 14.51
CA ASP A 231 -2.79 -11.82 14.78
C ASP A 231 -4.09 -11.45 15.51
N ASP A 232 -3.98 -11.22 16.82
CA ASP A 232 -5.12 -10.86 17.67
C ASP A 232 -5.77 -9.52 17.29
N GLN A 233 -4.99 -8.56 16.76
CA GLN A 233 -5.52 -7.26 16.37
C GLN A 233 -6.34 -7.39 15.08
N VAL A 234 -5.79 -8.05 14.05
CA VAL A 234 -6.49 -8.29 12.79
C VAL A 234 -7.75 -9.13 13.05
N LYS A 235 -7.66 -10.13 13.95
CA LYS A 235 -8.83 -10.89 14.41
C LYS A 235 -9.88 -10.00 15.06
N ALA A 236 -9.51 -9.16 16.03
CA ALA A 236 -10.46 -8.26 16.69
C ALA A 236 -11.11 -7.26 15.70
N ASP A 237 -10.32 -6.67 14.81
CA ASP A 237 -10.82 -5.73 13.79
C ASP A 237 -11.75 -6.43 12.78
N SER A 238 -11.39 -7.63 12.31
CA SER A 238 -12.24 -8.39 11.37
C SER A 238 -13.56 -8.83 12.00
N LEU A 239 -13.58 -9.21 13.28
CA LEU A 239 -14.80 -9.49 14.03
C LEU A 239 -15.74 -8.28 14.08
N ARG A 240 -15.18 -7.11 14.40
CA ARG A 240 -15.91 -5.85 14.50
C ARG A 240 -16.46 -5.42 13.14
N ILE A 241 -15.63 -5.41 12.11
CA ILE A 241 -16.01 -4.91 10.77
C ILE A 241 -17.00 -5.87 10.11
N GLY A 242 -16.73 -7.18 10.18
CA GLY A 242 -17.62 -8.23 9.64
C GLY A 242 -18.85 -8.53 10.50
N GLN A 243 -19.00 -7.87 11.66
CA GLN A 243 -20.15 -8.02 12.57
C GLN A 243 -20.42 -9.49 12.93
N TYR A 244 -19.35 -10.25 13.22
CA TYR A 244 -19.47 -11.63 13.67
C TYR A 244 -20.09 -11.69 15.08
N LYS A 245 -20.93 -12.69 15.32
CA LYS A 245 -21.65 -12.87 16.58
C LYS A 245 -21.35 -14.24 17.17
N ASN A 246 -21.67 -14.42 18.46
CA ASN A 246 -21.63 -15.72 19.13
C ASN A 246 -20.26 -16.43 19.13
N GLY A 247 -19.15 -15.67 19.05
CA GLY A 247 -17.81 -16.23 19.04
C GLY A 247 -17.35 -16.79 17.69
N GLU A 248 -18.14 -16.62 16.62
CA GLU A 248 -17.70 -16.88 15.24
C GLU A 248 -16.58 -15.91 14.86
N PHE A 249 -15.70 -16.33 13.95
CA PHE A 249 -14.65 -15.50 13.37
C PHE A 249 -14.43 -15.88 11.90
N PRO A 250 -13.92 -14.96 11.06
CA PRO A 250 -13.72 -15.24 9.65
C PRO A 250 -12.63 -16.30 9.46
N THR A 251 -12.96 -17.35 8.68
CA THR A 251 -12.01 -18.42 8.29
C THR A 251 -11.87 -18.57 6.79
N ASP A 252 -12.77 -17.97 6.01
CA ASP A 252 -12.77 -18.03 4.55
C ASP A 252 -12.83 -16.61 3.99
N SER A 253 -11.95 -16.32 3.02
CA SER A 253 -11.82 -14.97 2.49
C SER A 253 -13.05 -14.54 1.70
N ARG A 254 -13.74 -15.49 1.06
CA ARG A 254 -14.94 -15.21 0.27
C ARG A 254 -16.13 -14.91 1.18
N GLU A 255 -16.26 -15.65 2.29
CA GLU A 255 -17.26 -15.37 3.33
C GLU A 255 -17.04 -14.00 3.98
N PHE A 256 -15.79 -13.66 4.31
CA PHE A 256 -15.46 -12.33 4.82
C PHE A 256 -15.76 -11.24 3.79
N ALA A 257 -15.34 -11.42 2.54
CA ALA A 257 -15.64 -10.50 1.44
C ALA A 257 -17.15 -10.28 1.27
N LYS A 258 -17.97 -11.33 1.41
CA LYS A 258 -19.43 -11.23 1.30
C LYS A 258 -20.07 -10.25 2.28
N ARG A 259 -19.45 -10.06 3.45
CA ARG A 259 -19.96 -9.17 4.49
C ARG A 259 -19.55 -7.73 4.28
N ILE A 260 -18.36 -7.51 3.74
CA ILE A 260 -17.72 -6.19 3.69
C ILE A 260 -17.58 -5.62 2.29
N PHE A 261 -17.85 -6.40 1.24
CA PHE A 261 -17.61 -5.98 -0.14
C PHE A 261 -18.85 -6.14 -1.01
N TYR A 262 -19.41 -5.00 -1.39
CA TYR A 262 -20.62 -4.86 -2.19
C TYR A 262 -20.23 -4.40 -3.57
N THR A 263 -20.72 -5.08 -4.60
CA THR A 263 -20.47 -4.72 -5.99
C THR A 263 -21.77 -4.48 -6.71
N VAL A 264 -21.82 -3.47 -7.57
CA VAL A 264 -23.00 -3.15 -8.36
C VAL A 264 -22.63 -3.00 -9.83
N TYR A 265 -23.23 -3.81 -10.68
CA TYR A 265 -23.24 -3.58 -12.12
C TYR A 265 -24.44 -2.70 -12.46
N MET A 266 -24.18 -1.52 -13.04
CA MET A 266 -25.20 -0.57 -13.47
C MET A 266 -25.32 -0.63 -14.99
N GLY A 267 -26.27 -1.43 -15.47
CA GLY A 267 -26.53 -1.66 -16.89
C GLY A 267 -27.39 -0.56 -17.52
N THR A 268 -27.15 -0.34 -18.81
CA THR A 268 -27.98 0.49 -19.70
C THR A 268 -28.45 -0.33 -20.89
N GLU A 269 -29.35 0.21 -21.71
CA GLU A 269 -29.82 -0.42 -22.96
C GLU A 269 -28.68 -0.81 -23.93
N ASN A 270 -27.52 -0.13 -23.83
CA ASN A 270 -26.35 -0.39 -24.66
C ASN A 270 -25.36 -1.38 -24.06
N SER A 271 -25.59 -1.81 -22.81
CA SER A 271 -24.69 -2.70 -22.08
C SER A 271 -24.78 -4.13 -22.58
N SER A 272 -23.64 -4.74 -22.86
CA SER A 272 -23.58 -6.11 -23.35
C SER A 272 -23.79 -7.13 -22.22
N GLU A 273 -24.43 -8.25 -22.56
CA GLU A 273 -24.52 -9.38 -21.63
C GLU A 273 -23.13 -9.91 -21.24
N ALA A 274 -22.12 -9.69 -22.09
CA ALA A 274 -20.74 -10.08 -21.83
C ALA A 274 -20.10 -9.27 -20.68
N THR A 275 -20.23 -7.94 -20.64
CA THR A 275 -19.69 -7.12 -19.53
C THR A 275 -20.38 -7.43 -18.22
N ARG A 276 -21.71 -7.57 -18.25
CA ARG A 276 -22.54 -7.97 -17.10
C ARG A 276 -22.12 -9.33 -16.54
N SER A 277 -21.97 -10.32 -17.42
CA SER A 277 -21.61 -11.68 -17.04
C SER A 277 -20.18 -11.75 -16.45
N ARG A 278 -19.23 -10.98 -16.99
CA ARG A 278 -17.87 -10.87 -16.44
C ARG A 278 -17.85 -10.26 -15.04
N ALA A 279 -18.57 -9.15 -14.84
CA ALA A 279 -18.69 -8.51 -13.53
C ALA A 279 -19.25 -9.48 -12.48
N LYS A 280 -20.32 -10.21 -12.83
CA LYS A 280 -20.93 -11.19 -11.95
C LYS A 280 -19.97 -12.33 -11.60
N ARG A 281 -19.31 -12.95 -12.59
CA ARG A 281 -18.35 -14.05 -12.35
C ARG A 281 -17.24 -13.63 -11.41
N LEU A 282 -16.64 -12.45 -11.64
CA LEU A 282 -15.56 -11.96 -10.78
C LEU A 282 -16.05 -11.70 -9.34
N ALA A 283 -17.24 -11.10 -9.18
CA ALA A 283 -17.81 -10.88 -7.87
C ALA A 283 -18.07 -12.21 -7.13
N ASP A 284 -18.61 -13.21 -7.83
CA ASP A 284 -18.86 -14.55 -7.28
C ASP A 284 -17.54 -15.26 -6.90
N GLU A 285 -16.47 -15.13 -7.70
CA GLU A 285 -15.12 -15.66 -7.42
C GLU A 285 -14.53 -15.06 -6.15
N ILE A 286 -14.57 -13.72 -6.02
CA ILE A 286 -14.10 -13.00 -4.82
C ILE A 286 -14.97 -13.30 -3.60
N GLY A 287 -16.26 -13.60 -3.81
CA GLY A 287 -17.25 -13.76 -2.75
C GLY A 287 -17.99 -12.48 -2.39
N ALA A 288 -17.89 -11.43 -3.21
CA ALA A 288 -18.57 -10.17 -2.98
C ALA A 288 -20.11 -10.31 -3.06
N TRP A 289 -20.83 -9.46 -2.33
CA TRP A 289 -22.28 -9.34 -2.51
C TRP A 289 -22.58 -8.51 -3.77
N HIS A 290 -23.16 -9.12 -4.79
CA HIS A 290 -23.29 -8.53 -6.13
C HIS A 290 -24.74 -8.16 -6.47
N LEU A 291 -24.93 -6.92 -6.93
CA LEU A 291 -26.16 -6.42 -7.52
C LEU A 291 -26.00 -6.17 -9.01
N ASN A 292 -27.06 -6.48 -9.75
CA ASN A 292 -27.22 -6.08 -11.14
C ASN A 292 -28.48 -5.21 -11.23
N VAL A 293 -28.32 -3.96 -11.67
CA VAL A 293 -29.38 -2.96 -11.70
C VAL A 293 -29.39 -2.27 -13.06
N ASP A 294 -30.56 -2.22 -13.69
CA ASP A 294 -30.77 -1.44 -14.90
C ASP A 294 -31.16 0.00 -14.53
N ILE A 295 -30.39 0.98 -15.00
CA ILE A 295 -30.56 2.39 -14.59
C ILE A 295 -31.38 3.21 -15.60
N ASP A 296 -31.78 2.63 -16.73
CA ASP A 296 -32.41 3.35 -17.84
C ASP A 296 -33.71 4.05 -17.44
N SER A 297 -34.51 3.43 -16.57
CA SER A 297 -35.76 4.02 -16.08
C SER A 297 -35.51 5.31 -15.29
N VAL A 298 -34.51 5.30 -14.40
CA VAL A 298 -34.11 6.44 -13.58
C VAL A 298 -33.48 7.52 -14.44
N VAL A 299 -32.57 7.14 -15.34
CA VAL A 299 -31.90 8.07 -16.26
C VAL A 299 -32.92 8.74 -17.17
N SER A 300 -33.87 7.99 -17.73
CA SER A 300 -34.92 8.51 -18.60
C SER A 300 -35.82 9.49 -17.86
N ALA A 301 -36.26 9.15 -16.64
CA ALA A 301 -37.08 10.05 -15.83
C ALA A 301 -36.37 11.39 -15.54
N LEU A 302 -35.08 11.35 -15.19
CA LEU A 302 -34.28 12.55 -14.94
C LEU A 302 -34.08 13.39 -16.20
N LEU A 303 -33.78 12.75 -17.34
CA LEU A 303 -33.61 13.43 -18.63
C LEU A 303 -34.92 14.09 -19.08
N SER A 304 -36.05 13.39 -18.95
CA SER A 304 -37.37 13.94 -19.27
C SER A 304 -37.69 15.16 -18.41
N LEU A 305 -37.52 15.07 -17.08
CA LEU A 305 -37.76 16.19 -16.18
C LEU A 305 -36.92 17.42 -16.55
N PHE A 306 -35.62 17.22 -16.79
CA PHE A 306 -34.72 18.31 -17.16
C PHE A 306 -35.09 18.95 -18.49
N GLN A 307 -35.43 18.14 -19.50
CA GLN A 307 -35.84 18.64 -20.80
C GLN A 307 -37.16 19.41 -20.73
N THR A 308 -38.12 18.95 -19.94
CA THR A 308 -39.38 19.66 -19.71
C THR A 308 -39.17 21.02 -19.05
N LEU A 309 -38.26 21.12 -18.07
CA LEU A 309 -38.02 22.37 -17.34
C LEU A 309 -37.15 23.38 -18.11
N THR A 310 -36.20 22.91 -18.92
CA THR A 310 -35.17 23.79 -19.50
C THR A 310 -35.25 23.94 -21.02
N GLY A 311 -36.00 23.06 -21.70
CA GLY A 311 -35.98 22.94 -23.17
C GLY A 311 -34.64 22.45 -23.73
N LYS A 312 -33.67 22.08 -22.87
CA LYS A 312 -32.32 21.65 -23.24
C LYS A 312 -32.11 20.19 -22.87
N ARG A 313 -31.23 19.50 -23.61
CA ARG A 313 -30.80 18.14 -23.27
C ARG A 313 -29.55 18.18 -22.38
N LEU A 314 -29.60 17.46 -21.26
CA LEU A 314 -28.51 17.40 -20.30
C LEU A 314 -27.28 16.70 -20.90
N ARG A 315 -26.08 17.23 -20.62
CA ARG A 315 -24.79 16.57 -20.88
C ARG A 315 -24.07 16.40 -19.55
N TYR A 316 -23.68 15.17 -19.23
CA TYR A 316 -23.04 14.84 -17.97
C TYR A 316 -21.57 15.28 -17.95
N LYS A 317 -21.13 15.87 -16.84
CA LYS A 317 -19.72 16.25 -16.58
C LYS A 317 -19.06 15.39 -15.48
N TYR A 318 -19.86 14.84 -14.57
CA TYR A 318 -19.41 13.98 -13.47
C TYR A 318 -19.91 12.55 -13.69
N ASP A 319 -19.01 11.59 -13.50
CA ASP A 319 -19.24 10.14 -13.61
C ASP A 319 -18.75 9.44 -12.33
N CYS A 320 -18.65 8.11 -12.34
CA CYS A 320 -18.13 7.30 -11.22
C CYS A 320 -16.64 7.56 -10.90
N SER A 321 -16.02 8.62 -11.45
CA SER A 321 -14.68 9.07 -11.11
C SER A 321 -14.51 9.71 -9.76
N SER A 322 -15.60 10.18 -9.18
CA SER A 322 -15.59 10.84 -7.88
C SER A 322 -16.18 9.91 -6.81
N ALA A 323 -15.33 9.22 -6.06
CA ALA A 323 -15.71 8.59 -4.78
C ALA A 323 -14.71 8.89 -3.68
N ASP A 324 -14.93 8.28 -2.52
CA ASP A 324 -14.16 8.50 -1.29
C ASP A 324 -12.69 8.13 -1.49
N ILE A 325 -12.43 6.96 -2.11
CA ILE A 325 -11.07 6.43 -2.30
C ILE A 325 -10.87 5.76 -3.67
N ASN A 326 -9.63 5.81 -4.16
CA ASN A 326 -9.22 5.18 -5.41
C ASN A 326 -7.85 4.47 -5.27
N PRO A 327 -7.81 3.14 -5.06
CA PRO A 327 -6.57 2.41 -4.82
C PRO A 327 -5.69 2.24 -6.07
N ILE A 328 -6.23 2.48 -7.27
CA ILE A 328 -5.49 2.33 -8.54
C ILE A 328 -5.18 3.66 -9.22
N GLY A 329 -5.52 4.80 -8.58
CA GLY A 329 -5.46 6.13 -9.20
C GLY A 329 -4.07 6.56 -9.69
N SER A 330 -3.00 5.95 -9.18
CA SER A 330 -1.62 6.21 -9.57
C SER A 330 -0.93 5.04 -10.29
N VAL A 331 -1.68 4.00 -10.68
CA VAL A 331 -1.14 2.82 -11.37
C VAL A 331 -1.35 2.95 -12.87
N SER A 332 -0.32 2.64 -13.66
CA SER A 332 -0.41 2.71 -15.12
C SER A 332 -1.34 1.63 -15.69
N LYS A 333 -1.99 1.89 -16.82
CA LYS A 333 -2.84 0.89 -17.50
C LYS A 333 -2.07 -0.38 -17.89
N GLN A 334 -0.79 -0.22 -18.25
CA GLN A 334 0.07 -1.35 -18.60
C GLN A 334 0.31 -2.23 -17.37
N ASP A 335 0.66 -1.61 -16.24
CA ASP A 335 0.86 -2.33 -14.98
C ASP A 335 -0.44 -3.00 -14.50
N LEU A 336 -1.60 -2.35 -14.65
CA LEU A 336 -2.90 -2.96 -14.31
C LEU A 336 -3.20 -4.20 -15.16
N ARG A 337 -2.92 -4.17 -16.46
CA ARG A 337 -3.11 -5.35 -17.33
C ARG A 337 -2.19 -6.50 -16.92
N SER A 338 -0.93 -6.21 -16.61
CA SER A 338 0.00 -7.22 -16.08
C SER A 338 -0.48 -7.78 -14.75
N PHE A 339 -0.96 -6.91 -13.86
CA PHE A 339 -1.56 -7.32 -12.59
C PHE A 339 -2.77 -8.23 -12.76
N LEU A 340 -3.68 -7.95 -13.70
CA LEU A 340 -4.83 -8.82 -13.97
C LEU A 340 -4.39 -10.24 -14.36
N ARG A 341 -3.39 -10.38 -15.24
CA ARG A 341 -2.84 -11.69 -15.62
C ARG A 341 -2.21 -12.40 -14.44
N TRP A 342 -1.50 -11.66 -13.58
CA TRP A 342 -0.90 -12.19 -12.38
C TRP A 342 -1.99 -12.67 -11.38
N ALA A 343 -3.03 -11.87 -11.17
CA ALA A 343 -4.14 -12.13 -10.25
C ALA A 343 -4.97 -13.35 -10.67
N THR A 344 -5.14 -13.59 -11.97
CA THR A 344 -5.75 -14.82 -12.50
C THR A 344 -5.13 -16.07 -11.87
N ILE A 345 -3.80 -16.10 -11.78
CA ILE A 345 -3.04 -17.27 -11.34
C ILE A 345 -2.84 -17.27 -9.82
N HIS A 346 -2.42 -16.14 -9.25
CA HIS A 346 -1.96 -16.06 -7.86
C HIS A 346 -3.07 -15.78 -6.85
N LEU A 347 -4.18 -15.16 -7.29
CA LEU A 347 -5.36 -14.94 -6.45
C LEU A 347 -6.51 -15.90 -6.79
N HIS A 348 -6.32 -16.76 -7.80
CA HIS A 348 -7.30 -17.75 -8.28
C HIS A 348 -8.62 -17.14 -8.78
N TYR A 349 -8.52 -16.05 -9.55
CA TYR A 349 -9.67 -15.37 -10.19
C TYR A 349 -9.66 -15.56 -11.72
N PRO A 350 -10.08 -16.74 -12.24
CA PRO A 350 -9.95 -17.07 -13.66
C PRO A 350 -10.73 -16.12 -14.59
N SER A 351 -11.84 -15.53 -14.12
CA SER A 351 -12.60 -14.55 -14.90
C SER A 351 -11.78 -13.33 -15.35
N LEU A 352 -10.71 -12.98 -14.63
CA LEU A 352 -9.83 -11.85 -14.98
C LEU A 352 -9.11 -12.03 -16.32
N ALA A 353 -8.86 -13.28 -16.75
CA ALA A 353 -8.23 -13.55 -18.04
C ALA A 353 -9.11 -13.06 -19.22
N GLU A 354 -10.41 -13.33 -19.14
CA GLU A 354 -11.37 -12.87 -20.15
C GLU A 354 -11.54 -11.35 -20.13
N ILE A 355 -11.48 -10.74 -18.94
CA ILE A 355 -11.57 -9.28 -18.76
C ILE A 355 -10.35 -8.59 -19.38
N GLU A 356 -9.14 -9.14 -19.20
CA GLU A 356 -7.91 -8.57 -19.78
C GLU A 356 -7.86 -8.70 -21.31
N ALA A 357 -8.40 -9.80 -21.85
CA ALA A 357 -8.46 -10.05 -23.29
C ALA A 357 -9.56 -9.23 -24.01
N ALA A 358 -10.56 -8.73 -23.27
CA ALA A 358 -11.67 -7.98 -23.85
C ALA A 358 -11.21 -6.63 -24.44
N PRO A 359 -11.79 -6.19 -25.57
CA PRO A 359 -11.49 -4.88 -26.13
C PRO A 359 -11.94 -3.77 -25.16
N PRO A 360 -11.14 -2.70 -24.98
CA PRO A 360 -11.52 -1.58 -24.13
C PRO A 360 -12.60 -0.75 -24.84
N THR A 361 -13.87 -0.96 -24.48
CA THR A 361 -15.00 -0.21 -25.04
C THR A 361 -15.92 0.29 -23.93
N ALA A 362 -16.20 1.60 -23.92
CA ALA A 362 -17.24 2.16 -23.07
C ALA A 362 -18.60 1.99 -23.76
N GLU A 363 -19.41 1.02 -23.31
CA GLU A 363 -20.73 0.64 -23.86
C GLU A 363 -21.84 1.65 -23.49
N LEU A 364 -21.57 2.95 -23.65
CA LEU A 364 -22.52 4.01 -23.31
C LEU A 364 -23.34 4.50 -24.52
N GLU A 365 -22.89 4.20 -25.74
CA GLU A 365 -23.53 4.58 -26.99
C GLU A 365 -23.55 3.37 -27.96
N PRO A 366 -24.52 3.31 -28.89
CA PRO A 366 -24.56 2.25 -29.90
C PRO A 366 -23.29 2.24 -30.75
N ILE A 367 -22.71 1.06 -30.97
CA ILE A 367 -21.52 0.89 -31.82
C ILE A 367 -21.89 1.26 -33.26
N ARG A 368 -21.28 2.31 -33.83
CA ARG A 368 -21.44 2.73 -35.23
C ARG A 368 -20.20 2.39 -36.06
N SER A 369 -20.35 2.22 -37.37
CA SER A 369 -19.27 1.83 -38.29
C SER A 369 -18.16 2.89 -38.47
N ASP A 370 -18.42 4.13 -38.06
CA ASP A 370 -17.53 5.29 -38.11
C ASP A 370 -16.92 5.66 -36.74
N TYR A 371 -17.10 4.80 -35.74
CA TYR A 371 -16.87 5.15 -34.34
C TYR A 371 -15.38 5.09 -33.97
N ASN A 372 -14.66 6.19 -34.19
CA ASN A 372 -13.41 6.48 -33.50
C ASN A 372 -13.75 7.03 -32.11
N GLN A 373 -13.69 6.19 -31.09
CA GLN A 373 -13.73 6.65 -29.70
C GLN A 373 -12.41 7.38 -29.45
N VAL A 374 -12.39 8.69 -29.74
CA VAL A 374 -11.26 9.56 -29.41
C VAL A 374 -11.01 9.38 -27.92
N PHE A 375 -9.80 8.96 -27.59
CA PHE A 375 -9.25 8.71 -26.26
C PHE A 375 -9.21 10.03 -25.44
N LEU A 376 -10.35 10.66 -25.22
CA LEU A 376 -10.53 11.81 -24.35
C LEU A 376 -10.82 11.29 -22.94
N LEU A 377 -9.80 10.74 -22.29
CA LEU A 377 -9.44 10.86 -20.86
C LEU A 377 -10.54 10.96 -19.77
N THR A 378 -11.80 10.54 -20.00
CA THR A 378 -12.95 10.83 -19.10
C THR A 378 -14.01 9.72 -19.06
N ARG A 379 -13.64 8.42 -19.18
CA ARG A 379 -14.64 7.33 -19.11
C ARG A 379 -14.19 6.05 -18.38
N SER A 380 -13.20 6.11 -17.51
CA SER A 380 -12.79 4.93 -16.74
C SER A 380 -12.25 5.34 -15.39
N CYS A 381 -13.15 5.63 -14.46
CA CYS A 381 -12.76 5.81 -13.09
C CYS A 381 -13.69 4.98 -12.23
N PHE A 382 -13.07 4.06 -11.51
CA PHE A 382 -13.71 3.08 -10.66
C PHE A 382 -13.13 3.30 -9.28
N THR A 383 -13.98 3.84 -8.44
CA THR A 383 -13.64 4.35 -7.13
C THR A 383 -14.56 3.65 -6.12
N CYS A 384 -14.06 3.45 -4.91
CA CYS A 384 -14.76 2.67 -3.90
C CYS A 384 -15.40 3.61 -2.88
N TYR A 385 -16.67 3.37 -2.55
CA TYR A 385 -17.42 4.11 -1.54
C TYR A 385 -17.44 3.36 -0.23
N MET A 386 -17.33 4.09 0.88
CA MET A 386 -17.38 3.53 2.24
C MET A 386 -18.76 3.79 2.84
N PHE A 387 -19.32 2.82 3.56
CA PHE A 387 -20.64 2.98 4.21
C PHE A 387 -20.63 2.55 5.68
N ASN A 388 -21.59 3.09 6.46
CA ASN A 388 -21.86 2.75 7.86
C ASN A 388 -23.29 2.18 7.99
N TYR A 389 -23.47 1.09 8.74
CA TYR A 389 -24.77 0.45 8.97
C TYR A 389 -25.85 1.36 9.60
N GLU A 390 -25.46 2.46 10.27
CA GLU A 390 -26.40 3.38 10.92
C GLU A 390 -26.90 4.53 10.02
N VAL A 391 -26.46 4.61 8.75
CA VAL A 391 -26.85 5.71 7.86
C VAL A 391 -27.25 5.20 6.47
N ALA A 392 -28.24 4.31 6.43
CA ALA A 392 -29.02 4.05 5.21
C ALA A 392 -30.24 5.00 5.18
N PRO A 393 -30.04 6.29 4.82
CA PRO A 393 -30.82 6.83 3.70
C PRO A 393 -30.12 7.87 2.78
N TYR A 394 -28.81 8.15 2.89
CA TYR A 394 -28.19 9.29 2.15
C TYR A 394 -27.39 8.93 0.89
N LEU A 395 -27.71 7.84 0.17
CA LEU A 395 -27.08 7.49 -1.11
C LEU A 395 -27.51 8.37 -2.31
N LEU A 396 -28.16 9.51 -2.09
CA LEU A 396 -28.64 10.43 -3.14
C LEU A 396 -28.11 11.87 -3.04
N SER A 397 -27.21 12.20 -2.10
CA SER A 397 -26.66 13.57 -1.98
C SER A 397 -25.37 13.77 -2.77
N GLY A 398 -25.37 13.42 -4.06
CA GLY A 398 -24.38 13.95 -5.01
C GLY A 398 -24.83 15.32 -5.48
N VAL A 399 -24.36 16.39 -4.84
CA VAL A 399 -24.62 17.76 -5.30
C VAL A 399 -23.94 17.95 -6.66
N VAL A 400 -24.70 17.81 -7.75
CA VAL A 400 -24.27 18.16 -9.10
C VAL A 400 -24.15 19.68 -9.16
N SER A 401 -22.92 20.21 -9.12
CA SER A 401 -22.68 21.61 -9.43
C SER A 401 -22.86 21.81 -10.94
N ILE A 402 -24.00 22.39 -11.33
CA ILE A 402 -24.34 22.71 -12.71
C ILE A 402 -23.57 23.97 -13.12
N SER A 403 -22.64 23.85 -14.07
CA SER A 403 -22.00 25.02 -14.70
C SER A 403 -22.81 25.41 -15.95
N PHE A 404 -23.31 26.64 -15.99
CA PHE A 404 -23.95 27.21 -17.17
C PHE A 404 -22.88 27.84 -18.09
N THR A 405 -22.88 27.47 -19.36
CA THR A 405 -22.39 28.31 -20.47
C THR A 405 -23.50 28.43 -21.49
#